data_AF-A0A519IF84-F1
#
_entry.id   AF-A0A519IF84-F1
#
_cell.length_a   1.000
_cell.length_b   1.000
_cell.length_c   1.000
_cell.angle_alpha   90.00
_cell.angle_beta   90.00
_cell.angle_gamma   90.00
#
_symmetry.space_group_name_H-M   'P 1'
#
loop_
_entity.id
_entity.type
_entity.pdbx_description
1 polymer ?
#
loop_
_entity_poly.entity_id
_entity_poly.type
_entity_poly.pdbx_seq_one_letter_code
_entity_poly.pdbx_strand_id
1 'polypeptide(L)'
;MTSITAWRVGALTVLAACACAAHARDFVTLAPDVCLTVERGIALPAEMEPYRPSVRVCPLMAGASTGATPAKVRLLSVFTEDHYQALPADAPWQDFPRPILVDESGRCLGRIAHLFPVDPPEQLVITAGRWQRGIPRELRFEVRSPAVGGNFKPPSLHWNERSRSYVSSSQAPSPSAKNHQTPQDKTSCPST
;
A
#
# COMPACT_ATOMS: atom_id res chain seq x y z
N MET A 1 15.27 -28.85 72.73
CA MET A 1 14.98 -30.17 72.11
C MET A 1 13.57 -30.03 71.52
N THR A 2 13.28 -30.08 70.22
CA THR A 2 13.90 -30.71 69.05
C THR A 2 13.31 -30.01 67.81
N SER A 3 14.14 -29.81 66.78
CA SER A 3 13.79 -29.31 65.44
C SER A 3 12.78 -30.21 64.70
N ILE A 4 12.08 -29.68 63.68
CA ILE A 4 12.09 -30.17 62.29
C ILE A 4 11.42 -29.12 61.37
N THR A 5 12.21 -28.68 60.41
CA THR A 5 11.90 -27.92 59.20
C THR A 5 11.07 -28.74 58.22
N ALA A 6 10.07 -28.15 57.57
CA ALA A 6 9.46 -28.71 56.37
C ALA A 6 9.19 -27.59 55.36
N TRP A 7 10.05 -27.52 54.34
CA TRP A 7 9.86 -26.70 53.16
C TRP A 7 8.76 -27.31 52.29
N ARG A 8 7.82 -26.49 51.80
CA ARG A 8 6.96 -26.87 50.67
C ARG A 8 7.15 -25.88 49.53
N VAL A 9 7.94 -26.38 48.58
CA VAL A 9 8.02 -26.13 47.14
C VAL A 9 6.90 -25.24 46.61
N GLY A 10 7.32 -24.12 46.00
CA GLY A 10 6.46 -23.21 45.28
C GLY A 10 5.92 -23.82 43.99
N ALA A 11 4.66 -23.51 43.68
CA ALA A 11 4.07 -23.71 42.36
C ALA A 11 4.10 -22.37 41.62
N LEU A 12 5.09 -22.19 40.74
CA LEU A 12 5.05 -21.16 39.70
C LEU A 12 4.05 -21.62 38.63
N THR A 13 2.83 -21.10 38.66
CA THR A 13 1.91 -21.18 37.53
C THR A 13 2.33 -20.18 36.46
N VAL A 14 3.07 -20.65 35.46
CA VAL A 14 3.35 -19.90 34.22
C VAL A 14 2.07 -19.91 33.36
N LEU A 15 1.28 -18.83 33.45
CA LEU A 15 0.24 -18.55 32.47
C LEU A 15 0.88 -17.79 31.29
N ALA A 16 1.53 -18.53 30.39
CA ALA A 16 1.89 -18.02 29.07
C ALA A 16 0.66 -18.10 28.16
N ALA A 17 -0.26 -17.15 28.31
CA ALA A 17 -1.38 -17.01 27.40
C ALA A 17 -0.89 -16.48 26.04
N CYS A 18 -1.15 -17.27 25.01
CA CYS A 18 -0.83 -17.09 23.60
C CYS A 18 -1.05 -15.65 23.09
N ALA A 19 0.01 -14.85 22.96
CA ALA A 19 -0.03 -13.52 22.35
C ALA A 19 0.17 -13.58 20.82
N CYS A 20 -0.62 -14.41 20.12
CA CYS A 20 -0.49 -14.60 18.67
C CYS A 20 -1.73 -14.20 17.85
N ALA A 21 -2.65 -13.40 18.40
CA ALA A 21 -3.87 -12.98 17.68
C ALA A 21 -4.06 -11.45 17.55
N ALA A 22 -3.04 -10.63 17.86
CA ALA A 22 -3.19 -9.17 17.87
C ALA A 22 -2.79 -8.47 16.54
N HIS A 23 -2.12 -9.13 15.60
CA HIS A 23 -1.50 -8.44 14.44
C HIS A 23 -2.32 -8.45 13.14
N ALA A 24 -3.47 -9.12 13.11
CA ALA A 24 -4.31 -9.22 11.89
C ALA A 24 -5.35 -8.09 11.78
N ARG A 25 -5.57 -7.29 12.83
CA ARG A 25 -6.65 -6.28 12.89
C ARG A 25 -6.30 -4.89 12.33
N ASP A 26 -5.05 -4.69 11.89
CA ASP A 26 -4.54 -3.35 11.52
C ASP A 26 -4.42 -3.12 10.02
N PHE A 27 -4.87 -4.06 9.18
CA PHE A 27 -4.79 -3.94 7.72
C PHE A 27 -6.18 -3.72 7.11
N VAL A 28 -6.26 -2.76 6.19
CA VAL A 28 -7.47 -2.39 5.46
C VAL A 28 -7.17 -2.47 3.97
N THR A 29 -8.00 -3.19 3.23
CA THR A 29 -7.92 -3.26 1.78
C THR A 29 -8.54 -2.01 1.17
N LEU A 30 -7.83 -1.38 0.24
CA LEU A 30 -8.36 -0.26 -0.52
C LEU A 30 -9.38 -0.80 -1.53
N ALA A 31 -10.63 -0.37 -1.39
CA ALA A 31 -11.71 -0.72 -2.31
C ALA A 31 -11.78 0.34 -3.43
N PRO A 32 -11.78 -0.03 -4.72
CA PRO A 32 -11.78 0.95 -5.81
C PRO A 32 -13.03 1.85 -5.86
N ASP A 33 -14.15 1.37 -5.34
CA ASP A 33 -15.45 2.07 -5.29
C ASP A 33 -15.47 3.25 -4.31
N VAL A 34 -14.56 3.30 -3.34
CA VAL A 34 -14.42 4.46 -2.44
C VAL A 34 -13.58 5.59 -3.03
N CYS A 35 -13.03 5.41 -4.24
CA CYS A 35 -12.21 6.41 -4.91
C CYS A 35 -13.07 7.50 -5.57
N LEU A 36 -12.68 8.76 -5.37
CA LEU A 36 -13.44 9.92 -5.82
C LEU A 36 -12.84 10.51 -7.11
N THR A 37 -13.67 11.15 -7.93
CA THR A 37 -13.21 12.00 -9.04
C THR A 37 -12.28 13.10 -8.51
N VAL A 38 -11.23 13.43 -9.27
CA VAL A 38 -10.42 14.61 -8.97
C VAL A 38 -11.25 15.88 -9.18
N GLU A 39 -11.36 16.73 -8.15
CA GLU A 39 -12.06 18.01 -8.25
C GLU A 39 -11.37 18.96 -9.25
N ARG A 40 -12.17 19.83 -9.88
CA ARG A 40 -11.64 20.89 -10.75
C ARG A 40 -10.79 21.84 -9.90
N GLY A 41 -9.48 21.91 -10.19
CA GLY A 41 -8.53 22.77 -9.48
C GLY A 41 -7.43 22.03 -8.72
N ILE A 42 -7.56 20.71 -8.54
CA ILE A 42 -6.43 19.90 -8.05
C ILE A 42 -5.41 19.73 -9.18
N ALA A 43 -4.17 20.16 -8.93
CA ALA A 43 -3.05 19.93 -9.82
C ALA A 43 -2.71 18.44 -9.85
N LEU A 44 -2.61 17.88 -11.05
CA LEU A 44 -2.15 16.51 -11.26
C LEU A 44 -0.70 16.53 -11.74
N PRO A 45 0.05 15.44 -11.54
CA PRO A 45 1.31 15.24 -12.25
C PRO A 45 1.09 15.39 -13.77
N ALA A 46 2.07 15.96 -14.48
CA ALA A 46 1.95 16.20 -15.92
C ALA A 46 1.61 14.94 -16.72
N GLU A 47 2.12 13.78 -16.30
CA GLU A 47 1.82 12.47 -16.91
C GLU A 47 0.36 12.01 -16.74
N MET A 48 -0.35 12.50 -15.72
CA MET A 48 -1.75 12.15 -15.43
C MET A 48 -2.75 13.17 -16.00
N GLU A 49 -2.30 14.38 -16.33
CA GLU A 49 -3.16 15.47 -16.82
C GLU A 49 -4.00 15.09 -18.06
N PRO A 50 -3.46 14.38 -19.09
CA PRO A 50 -4.25 13.95 -20.25
C PRO A 50 -5.41 13.02 -19.89
N TYR A 51 -5.32 12.33 -18.75
CA TYR A 51 -6.30 11.34 -18.28
C TYR A 51 -7.21 11.89 -17.18
N ARG A 52 -7.18 13.21 -16.90
CA ARG A 52 -7.91 13.85 -15.78
C ARG A 52 -9.35 13.35 -15.56
N PRO A 53 -10.21 13.15 -16.58
CA PRO A 53 -11.57 12.64 -16.38
C PRO A 53 -11.63 11.26 -15.70
N SER A 54 -10.58 10.45 -15.92
CA SER A 54 -10.43 9.08 -15.46
C SER A 54 -9.48 8.96 -14.27
N VAL A 55 -8.86 10.05 -13.82
CA VAL A 55 -8.05 10.03 -12.59
C VAL A 55 -8.98 10.02 -11.38
N ARG A 56 -8.68 9.13 -10.44
CA ARG A 56 -9.35 9.05 -9.15
C ARG A 56 -8.39 9.32 -7.99
N VAL A 57 -8.93 9.90 -6.92
CA VAL A 57 -8.29 10.05 -5.62
C VAL A 57 -8.88 9.02 -4.68
N CYS A 58 -8.06 8.06 -4.28
CA CYS A 58 -8.42 6.98 -3.39
C CYS A 58 -7.93 7.28 -1.97
N PRO A 59 -8.82 7.57 -1.01
CA PRO A 59 -8.43 7.73 0.38
C PRO A 59 -8.02 6.36 0.96
N LEU A 60 -6.86 6.31 1.63
CA LEU A 60 -6.56 5.15 2.48
C LEU A 60 -7.30 5.34 3.81
N MET A 61 -8.01 4.33 4.30
CA MET A 61 -8.85 4.46 5.49
C MET A 61 -8.23 3.71 6.67
N ALA A 62 -8.10 4.39 7.82
CA ALA A 62 -7.65 3.76 9.05
C ALA A 62 -8.84 3.14 9.80
N GLY A 63 -8.84 1.80 9.92
CA GLY A 63 -9.88 1.04 10.63
C GLY A 63 -10.98 0.48 9.71
N ALA A 64 -11.52 -0.70 10.06
CA ALA A 64 -12.53 -1.43 9.29
C ALA A 64 -13.99 -1.15 9.71
N SER A 65 -14.21 -0.29 10.72
CA SER A 65 -15.53 -0.06 11.32
C SER A 65 -15.95 1.41 11.25
N THR A 66 -17.27 1.64 11.25
CA THR A 66 -17.95 2.95 11.30
C THR A 66 -17.23 3.94 12.22
N GLY A 67 -16.58 4.94 11.63
CA GLY A 67 -15.64 5.86 12.31
C GLY A 67 -14.26 5.97 11.65
N ALA A 68 -14.03 5.27 10.54
CA ALA A 68 -12.76 5.29 9.81
C ALA A 68 -12.35 6.72 9.43
N THR A 69 -11.18 7.13 9.91
CA THR A 69 -10.60 8.44 9.59
C THR A 69 -9.75 8.29 8.32
N PRO A 70 -9.88 9.20 7.34
CA PRO A 70 -8.99 9.25 6.19
C PRO A 70 -7.53 9.35 6.64
N ALA A 71 -6.67 8.59 5.99
CA ALA A 71 -5.24 8.67 6.16
C ALA A 71 -4.70 9.99 5.60
N LYS A 72 -3.53 10.37 6.08
CA LYS A 72 -2.73 11.48 5.53
C LYS A 72 -2.07 11.15 4.19
N VAL A 73 -2.33 9.95 3.67
CA VAL A 73 -1.80 9.41 2.43
C VAL A 73 -2.97 9.03 1.54
N ARG A 74 -2.95 9.52 0.31
CA ARG A 74 -3.94 9.23 -0.72
C ARG A 74 -3.24 8.58 -1.91
N LEU A 75 -3.98 7.77 -2.66
CA LEU A 75 -3.51 7.20 -3.91
C LEU A 75 -4.17 7.96 -5.07
N LEU A 76 -3.36 8.43 -6.01
CA LEU A 76 -3.83 8.92 -7.32
C LEU A 76 -3.59 7.82 -8.35
N SER A 77 -4.61 7.49 -9.13
CA SER A 77 -4.49 6.50 -10.21
C SER A 77 -5.42 6.84 -11.37
N VAL A 78 -5.03 6.43 -12.58
CA VAL A 78 -5.92 6.42 -13.74
C VAL A 78 -6.76 5.16 -13.68
N PHE A 79 -8.08 5.32 -13.65
CA PHE A 79 -9.03 4.22 -13.77
C PHE A 79 -9.19 3.93 -15.26
N THR A 80 -8.46 2.93 -15.73
CA THR A 80 -8.33 2.59 -17.16
C THR A 80 -9.67 2.21 -17.77
N GLU A 81 -10.53 1.48 -17.05
CA GLU A 81 -11.89 1.15 -17.50
C GLU A 81 -12.73 2.41 -17.76
N ASP A 82 -12.67 3.40 -16.86
CA ASP A 82 -13.39 4.68 -17.03
C ASP A 82 -12.89 5.45 -18.26
N HIS A 83 -11.59 5.38 -18.55
CA HIS A 83 -11.00 5.97 -19.76
C HIS A 83 -11.51 5.31 -21.03
N TYR A 84 -11.56 3.97 -21.07
CA TYR A 84 -11.98 3.23 -22.27
C TYR A 84 -13.50 3.23 -22.49
N GLN A 85 -14.32 3.51 -21.48
CA GLN A 85 -15.78 3.66 -21.66
C GLN A 85 -16.15 4.75 -22.67
N ALA A 86 -15.31 5.77 -22.84
CA ALA A 86 -15.53 6.86 -23.78
C ALA A 86 -14.92 6.62 -25.18
N LEU A 87 -14.24 5.50 -25.38
CA LEU A 87 -13.50 5.19 -26.61
C LEU A 87 -14.19 4.07 -27.43
N PRO A 88 -13.88 3.96 -28.73
CA PRO A 88 -14.26 2.78 -29.52
C PRO A 88 -13.76 1.47 -28.90
N ALA A 89 -14.52 0.39 -29.10
CA ALA A 89 -14.21 -0.93 -28.52
C ALA A 89 -12.86 -1.53 -28.98
N ASP A 90 -12.35 -1.07 -30.12
CA ASP A 90 -11.07 -1.46 -30.71
C ASP A 90 -9.93 -0.47 -30.42
N ALA A 91 -10.15 0.51 -29.53
CA ALA A 91 -9.11 1.46 -29.15
C ALA A 91 -7.88 0.72 -28.58
N PRO A 92 -6.66 1.05 -29.05
CA PRO A 92 -5.46 0.36 -28.59
C PRO A 92 -5.19 0.63 -27.11
N TRP A 93 -4.57 -0.35 -26.43
CA TRP A 93 -4.10 -0.18 -25.06
C TRP A 93 -3.01 0.90 -24.98
N GLN A 94 -3.15 1.83 -24.03
CA GLN A 94 -2.20 2.93 -23.82
C GLN A 94 -1.26 2.60 -22.65
N ASP A 95 -0.07 3.21 -22.66
CA ASP A 95 0.83 3.17 -21.51
C ASP A 95 0.37 4.20 -20.48
N PHE A 96 -0.32 3.74 -19.44
CA PHE A 96 -0.88 4.62 -18.41
C PHE A 96 0.17 4.99 -17.35
N PRO A 97 0.11 6.22 -16.82
CA PRO A 97 0.96 6.61 -15.70
C PRO A 97 0.69 5.73 -14.49
N ARG A 98 1.76 5.26 -13.85
CA ARG A 98 1.67 4.41 -12.68
C ARG A 98 1.05 5.16 -11.49
N PRO A 99 0.31 4.45 -10.60
CA PRO A 99 -0.32 5.09 -9.44
C PRO A 99 0.71 5.72 -8.51
N ILE A 100 0.36 6.87 -7.93
CA ILE A 100 1.23 7.61 -7.03
C ILE A 100 0.59 7.82 -5.67
N LEU A 101 1.39 7.65 -4.62
CA LEU A 101 1.03 8.00 -3.26
C LEU A 101 1.34 9.48 -3.05
N VAL A 102 0.40 10.23 -2.49
CA VAL A 102 0.55 11.66 -2.22
C VAL A 102 0.10 12.00 -0.81
N ASP A 103 0.67 13.05 -0.22
CA ASP A 103 0.13 13.63 1.01
C ASP A 103 -1.03 14.61 0.73
N GLU A 104 -1.51 15.26 1.78
CA GLU A 104 -2.58 16.28 1.72
C GLU A 104 -2.22 17.45 0.79
N SER A 105 -0.93 17.80 0.69
CA SER A 105 -0.45 18.87 -0.18
C SER A 105 -0.31 18.47 -1.65
N GLY A 106 -0.46 17.18 -1.97
CA GLY A 106 -0.20 16.64 -3.31
C GLY A 106 1.27 16.29 -3.54
N ARG A 107 2.14 16.43 -2.53
CA ARG A 107 3.55 16.01 -2.63
C ARG A 107 3.62 14.50 -2.77
N CYS A 108 4.38 14.04 -3.76
CA CYS A 108 4.59 12.62 -3.99
C CYS A 108 5.35 11.98 -2.82
N LEU A 109 4.81 10.85 -2.35
CA LEU A 109 5.34 10.00 -1.29
C LEU A 109 5.91 8.70 -1.84
N GLY A 110 5.63 8.32 -3.08
CA GLY A 110 6.14 7.12 -3.74
C GLY A 110 5.24 6.68 -4.89
N ARG A 111 5.71 5.76 -5.73
CA ARG A 111 4.90 5.16 -6.81
C ARG A 111 4.68 3.67 -6.58
N ILE A 112 3.57 3.17 -7.11
CA ILE A 112 3.25 1.75 -7.15
C ILE A 112 3.65 1.21 -8.53
N ALA A 113 4.24 0.02 -8.58
CA ALA A 113 4.80 -0.54 -9.82
C ALA A 113 3.76 -1.05 -10.83
N HIS A 114 2.53 -1.33 -10.39
CA HIS A 114 1.43 -1.88 -11.18
C HIS A 114 0.27 -0.88 -11.24
N LEU A 115 -0.53 -0.91 -12.32
CA LEU A 115 -1.72 -0.06 -12.42
C LEU A 115 -2.78 -0.46 -11.38
N PHE A 116 -3.60 0.51 -10.99
CA PHE A 116 -4.72 0.31 -10.07
C PHE A 116 -5.98 0.98 -10.63
N PRO A 117 -7.16 0.36 -10.53
CA PRO A 117 -7.40 -0.96 -9.97
C PRO A 117 -7.05 -2.12 -10.93
N VAL A 118 -7.02 -1.84 -12.25
CA VAL A 118 -6.94 -2.87 -13.29
C VAL A 118 -5.84 -2.54 -14.32
N ASP A 119 -5.06 -3.56 -14.67
CA ASP A 119 -4.11 -3.62 -15.78
C ASP A 119 -4.45 -4.87 -16.62
N PRO A 120 -5.49 -4.82 -17.48
CA PRO A 120 -6.10 -6.00 -18.06
C PRO A 120 -5.07 -6.96 -18.69
N PRO A 121 -5.12 -8.26 -18.37
CA PRO A 121 -6.19 -8.95 -17.64
C PRO A 121 -6.01 -8.99 -16.10
N GLU A 122 -5.07 -8.23 -15.56
CA GLU A 122 -4.66 -8.27 -14.16
C GLU A 122 -5.39 -7.23 -13.29
N GLN A 123 -5.46 -7.50 -11.99
CA GLN A 123 -6.03 -6.58 -11.01
C GLN A 123 -5.10 -6.43 -9.83
N LEU A 124 -4.90 -5.20 -9.36
CA LEU A 124 -4.08 -4.90 -8.20
C LEU A 124 -4.93 -4.74 -6.95
N VAL A 125 -4.65 -5.55 -5.93
CA VAL A 125 -5.19 -5.39 -4.58
C VAL A 125 -4.16 -4.70 -3.70
N ILE A 126 -4.54 -3.57 -3.10
CA ILE A 126 -3.69 -2.82 -2.18
C ILE A 126 -4.24 -2.99 -0.76
N THR A 127 -3.39 -3.39 0.18
CA THR A 127 -3.74 -3.49 1.60
C THR A 127 -2.82 -2.61 2.43
N ALA A 128 -3.38 -1.64 3.13
CA ALA A 128 -2.67 -0.67 3.94
C ALA A 128 -2.77 -1.01 5.43
N GLY A 129 -1.67 -0.93 6.18
CA GLY A 129 -1.73 -1.23 7.60
C GLY A 129 -0.53 -0.77 8.42
N ARG A 130 -0.45 -1.33 9.63
CA ARG A 130 0.51 -0.91 10.68
C ARG A 130 0.43 0.59 10.93
N TRP A 131 -0.77 1.10 11.12
CA TRP A 131 -1.05 2.53 11.19
C TRP A 131 -0.27 3.23 12.31
N GLN A 132 0.31 4.40 12.00
CA GLN A 132 0.91 5.27 13.00
C GLN A 132 0.61 6.72 12.65
N ARG A 133 -0.06 7.45 13.56
CA ARG A 133 -0.41 8.87 13.39
C ARG A 133 -1.13 9.17 12.06
N GLY A 134 -2.00 8.28 11.62
CA GLY A 134 -2.77 8.41 10.37
C GLY A 134 -1.99 8.09 9.09
N ILE A 135 -0.80 7.48 9.19
CA ILE A 135 0.03 7.04 8.06
C ILE A 135 0.13 5.51 8.10
N PRO A 136 -0.19 4.78 7.02
CA PRO A 136 0.04 3.35 6.97
C PRO A 136 1.54 3.09 6.84
N ARG A 137 2.12 2.33 7.77
CA ARG A 137 3.57 2.06 7.78
C ARG A 137 3.98 0.99 6.78
N GLU A 138 3.02 0.22 6.30
CA GLU A 138 3.20 -0.84 5.31
C GLU A 138 2.04 -0.82 4.31
N LEU A 139 2.37 -0.91 3.03
CA LEU A 139 1.43 -1.17 1.93
C LEU A 139 1.82 -2.49 1.28
N ARG A 140 0.88 -3.43 1.28
CA ARG A 140 1.02 -4.75 0.66
C ARG A 140 0.27 -4.78 -0.66
N PHE A 141 0.79 -5.57 -1.58
CA PHE A 141 0.22 -5.75 -2.91
C PHE A 141 -0.02 -7.22 -3.21
N GLU A 142 -1.11 -7.48 -3.90
CA GLU A 142 -1.38 -8.75 -4.57
C GLU A 142 -1.89 -8.43 -5.97
N VAL A 143 -1.23 -8.98 -6.98
CA VAL A 143 -1.69 -8.94 -8.36
C VAL A 143 -2.46 -10.23 -8.60
N ARG A 144 -3.74 -10.08 -8.95
CA ARG A 144 -4.59 -11.19 -9.40
C ARG A 144 -4.46 -11.30 -10.91
N SER A 145 -3.99 -12.45 -11.38
CA SER A 145 -3.73 -12.67 -12.82
C SER A 145 -4.35 -14.00 -13.24
N PRO A 146 -5.13 -14.04 -14.33
CA PRO A 146 -5.68 -15.28 -14.87
C PRO A 146 -4.66 -16.08 -15.69
N ALA A 147 -3.43 -15.58 -15.85
CA ALA A 147 -2.36 -16.27 -16.55
C ALA A 147 -1.97 -17.57 -15.82
N VAL A 148 -1.23 -18.45 -16.51
CA VAL A 148 -0.74 -19.73 -15.95
C VAL A 148 0.09 -19.53 -14.67
N GLY A 149 0.77 -18.38 -14.54
CA GLY A 149 1.51 -18.01 -13.33
C GLY A 149 0.63 -17.68 -12.12
N GLY A 150 -0.67 -17.45 -12.32
CA GLY A 150 -1.63 -17.13 -11.29
C GLY A 150 -1.33 -15.82 -10.56
N ASN A 151 -1.92 -15.68 -9.37
CA ASN A 151 -1.72 -14.50 -8.53
C ASN A 151 -0.29 -14.44 -7.98
N PHE A 152 0.26 -13.24 -7.84
CA PHE A 152 1.56 -13.02 -7.22
C PHE A 152 1.57 -11.81 -6.30
N LYS A 153 2.59 -11.71 -5.44
CA LYS A 153 2.74 -10.63 -4.45
C LYS A 153 4.00 -9.81 -4.74
N PRO A 154 3.87 -8.62 -5.33
CA PRO A 154 4.98 -7.69 -5.50
C PRO A 154 5.61 -7.28 -4.15
N PRO A 155 6.84 -6.72 -4.15
CA PRO A 155 7.45 -6.14 -2.97
C PRO A 155 6.55 -5.09 -2.30
N SER A 156 6.44 -5.15 -0.97
CA SER A 156 5.65 -4.18 -0.20
C SER A 156 6.36 -2.82 -0.13
N LEU A 157 5.60 -1.76 0.08
CA LEU A 157 6.16 -0.44 0.38
C LEU A 157 6.14 -0.16 1.87
N HIS A 158 7.22 0.40 2.40
CA HIS A 158 7.37 0.78 3.80
C HIS A 158 7.60 2.28 3.96
N TRP A 159 6.94 2.88 4.93
CA TRP A 159 7.16 4.29 5.25
C TRP A 159 8.53 4.50 5.90
N ASN A 160 9.36 5.31 5.26
CA ASN A 160 10.62 5.79 5.77
C ASN A 160 10.44 7.19 6.40
N GLU A 161 10.64 7.27 7.72
CA GLU A 161 10.47 8.54 8.45
C GLU A 161 11.50 9.60 8.11
N ARG A 162 12.71 9.17 7.72
CA ARG A 162 13.80 10.10 7.40
C ARG A 162 13.54 10.82 6.10
N SER A 163 13.11 10.09 5.06
CA SER A 163 12.79 10.67 3.75
C SER A 163 11.33 11.13 3.64
N ARG A 164 10.48 10.80 4.61
CA ARG A 164 9.03 11.10 4.61
C ARG A 164 8.38 10.60 3.32
N SER A 165 8.74 9.37 2.93
CA SER A 165 8.32 8.70 1.70
C SER A 165 8.25 7.18 1.90
N TYR A 166 7.58 6.51 0.96
CA TYR A 166 7.53 5.06 0.85
C TYR A 166 8.71 4.53 0.05
N VAL A 167 9.32 3.46 0.54
CA VAL A 167 10.42 2.74 -0.14
C VAL A 167 10.06 1.26 -0.28
N SER A 168 10.52 0.63 -1.36
CA SER A 168 10.32 -0.80 -1.57
C SER A 168 11.05 -1.62 -0.51
N SER A 169 10.43 -2.70 -0.03
CA SER A 169 11.06 -3.65 0.90
C SER A 169 12.33 -4.29 0.32
N SER A 170 12.48 -4.36 -1.01
CA SER A 170 13.69 -4.83 -1.69
C SER A 170 14.86 -3.83 -1.63
N GLN A 171 14.61 -2.58 -1.23
CA GLN A 171 15.60 -1.50 -1.12
C GLN A 171 15.93 -1.14 0.35
N ALA A 172 15.32 -1.80 1.33
CA ALA A 172 15.68 -1.61 2.74
C ALA A 172 17.15 -2.04 2.94
N PRO A 173 17.99 -1.28 3.66
CA PRO A 173 19.40 -1.61 3.82
C PRO A 173 19.56 -2.94 4.56
N SER A 174 19.80 -4.01 3.80
CA SER A 174 20.28 -5.28 4.32
C SER A 174 21.79 -5.14 4.60
N PRO A 175 22.32 -5.57 5.76
CA PRO A 175 23.76 -5.61 6.02
C PRO A 175 24.51 -6.64 5.15
N SER A 176 23.85 -7.27 4.17
CA SER A 176 24.44 -8.27 3.28
C SER A 176 23.80 -8.20 1.89
N ALA A 177 24.25 -7.26 1.06
CA ALA A 177 24.00 -7.33 -0.38
C ALA A 177 25.18 -6.74 -1.15
N LYS A 178 26.11 -7.60 -1.55
CA LYS A 178 27.06 -7.31 -2.62
C LYS A 178 26.31 -7.34 -3.94
N ASN A 179 26.26 -6.18 -4.58
CA ASN A 179 26.29 -5.98 -6.04
C ASN A 179 25.31 -6.79 -6.91
N HIS A 180 24.08 -6.29 -7.02
CA HIS A 180 23.28 -6.38 -8.26
C HIS A 180 22.44 -5.11 -8.39
N GLN A 181 22.95 -4.13 -9.14
CA GLN A 181 22.18 -2.97 -9.58
C GLN A 181 21.25 -3.41 -10.70
N THR A 182 19.98 -3.64 -10.37
CA THR A 182 18.91 -3.81 -11.35
C THR A 182 18.54 -2.44 -11.95
N PRO A 183 18.14 -2.36 -13.23
CA PRO A 183 17.93 -1.09 -13.93
C PRO A 183 16.72 -0.32 -13.37
N GLN A 184 17.00 0.91 -12.94
CA GLN A 184 16.07 2.02 -12.70
C GLN A 184 15.00 1.84 -11.61
N ASP A 185 15.09 2.75 -10.65
CA ASP A 185 14.16 3.03 -9.55
C ASP A 185 12.78 3.49 -10.07
N LYS A 186 12.00 2.53 -10.60
CA LYS A 186 10.66 2.76 -11.18
C LYS A 186 9.61 3.20 -10.13
N THR A 187 9.95 3.16 -8.85
CA THR A 187 9.09 3.58 -7.73
C THR A 187 9.34 5.00 -7.24
N SER A 188 10.38 5.67 -7.75
CA SER A 188 10.71 7.05 -7.38
C SER A 188 9.71 8.06 -7.95
N CYS A 189 9.47 9.12 -7.18
CA CYS A 189 8.61 10.24 -7.59
C CYS A 189 9.18 10.92 -8.84
N PRO A 190 8.33 11.37 -9.78
CA PRO A 190 8.79 12.15 -10.92
C PRO A 190 9.48 13.43 -10.44
N SER A 191 10.56 13.82 -11.11
CA SER A 191 11.18 15.13 -10.93
C SER A 191 10.13 16.19 -11.26
N THR A 192 9.82 17.05 -10.30
CA THR A 192 9.03 18.28 -10.52
C THR A 192 9.74 19.23 -11.49
#